data_AF-A0A851SJ31-F1
#
_entry.id   AF-A0A851SJ31-F1
#
_cell.length_a   1.000
_cell.length_b   1.000
_cell.length_c   1.000
_cell.angle_alpha   90.00
_cell.angle_beta   90.00
_cell.angle_gamma   90.00
#
_symmetry.space_group_name_H-M   'P 1'
#
loop_
_entity.id
_entity.type
_entity.pdbx_description
1 polymer ?
#
loop_
_entity_poly.entity_id
_entity_poly.type
_entity_poly.pdbx_seq_one_letter_code
_entity_poly.pdbx_strand_id
1 'polypeptide(L)' 'SQSRFQRAQRARAQLKAEQDFGSVPHSFVFPRGRAGSGVRALSRDLRKVLEPYTARNLQV' A
#
# COMPACT_ATOMS: atom_id res chain seq x y z
N SER A 1 -17.77 18.86 -20.82
CA SER A 1 -18.50 17.68 -20.31
C SER A 1 -17.79 16.43 -20.80
N GLN A 2 -17.50 15.45 -19.93
CA GLN A 2 -16.84 14.21 -20.38
C GLN A 2 -17.84 13.22 -20.99
N SER A 3 -17.43 12.52 -22.05
CA SER A 3 -18.32 11.61 -22.77
C SER A 3 -18.71 10.39 -21.91
N ARG A 4 -19.87 9.79 -22.20
CA ARG A 4 -20.33 8.56 -21.52
C ARG A 4 -19.30 7.43 -21.65
N PHE A 5 -18.67 7.32 -22.81
CA PHE A 5 -17.63 6.33 -23.08
C PHE A 5 -16.41 6.54 -22.18
N GLN A 6 -15.93 7.79 -22.05
CA GLN A 6 -14.80 8.11 -21.16
C GLN A 6 -15.10 7.76 -19.69
N ARG A 7 -16.34 8.00 -19.22
CA ARG A 7 -16.77 7.60 -17.87
C ARG A 7 -16.75 6.07 -17.69
N ALA A 8 -17.28 5.32 -18.65
CA ALA A 8 -17.28 3.86 -18.60
C ALA A 8 -15.85 3.27 -18.62
N GLN A 9 -14.95 3.84 -19.43
CA GLN A 9 -13.55 3.40 -19.48
C GLN A 9 -12.84 3.61 -18.14
N ARG A 10 -13.04 4.78 -17.48
CA ARG A 10 -12.46 5.02 -16.15
C ARG A 10 -12.98 4.06 -15.09
N ALA A 11 -14.29 3.80 -15.07
CA ALA A 11 -14.88 2.86 -14.11
C ALA A 11 -14.27 1.46 -14.26
N ARG A 12 -14.07 0.99 -15.50
CA ARG A 12 -13.41 -0.30 -15.78
C ARG A 12 -11.94 -0.31 -15.35
N ALA A 13 -11.20 0.76 -15.65
CA ALA A 13 -9.80 0.87 -15.25
C ALA A 13 -9.64 0.88 -13.72
N GLN A 14 -10.53 1.56 -13.01
CA GLN A 14 -10.54 1.58 -11.55
C GLN A 14 -10.84 0.20 -10.96
N LEU A 15 -11.86 -0.50 -11.47
CA LEU A 15 -12.20 -1.86 -11.06
C LEU A 15 -11.02 -2.83 -11.26
N LYS A 16 -10.33 -2.71 -12.40
CA LYS A 16 -9.12 -3.51 -12.66
C LYS A 16 -8.02 -3.17 -11.66
N ALA A 17 -7.78 -1.89 -11.39
CA ALA A 17 -6.76 -1.46 -10.44
C ALA A 17 -7.04 -1.98 -9.01
N GLU A 18 -8.30 -2.00 -8.59
CA GLU A 18 -8.71 -2.56 -7.28
C GLU A 18 -8.47 -4.08 -7.20
N GLN A 19 -8.79 -4.81 -8.27
CA GLN A 19 -8.53 -6.25 -8.36
C GLN A 19 -7.03 -6.57 -8.37
N ASP A 20 -6.26 -5.85 -9.19
CA ASP A 20 -4.81 -6.00 -9.26
C ASP A 20 -4.19 -5.70 -7.89
N PHE A 21 -4.63 -4.63 -7.22
CA PHE A 21 -4.17 -4.27 -5.88
C PHE A 21 -4.48 -5.37 -4.86
N GLY A 22 -5.71 -5.89 -4.81
CA GLY A 22 -6.09 -6.95 -3.86
C GLY A 22 -5.49 -8.33 -4.13
N SER A 23 -4.89 -8.55 -5.31
CA SER A 23 -4.32 -9.84 -5.69
C SER A 23 -2.92 -10.11 -5.12
N VAL A 24 -2.24 -9.09 -4.60
CA VAL A 24 -0.87 -9.18 -4.09
C VAL A 24 -0.86 -9.26 -2.55
N PRO A 25 0.15 -9.92 -1.94
CA PRO A 25 0.25 -9.98 -0.50
C PRO A 25 0.62 -8.60 0.07
N HIS A 26 -0.27 -8.02 0.87
CA HIS A 26 -0.02 -6.77 1.59
C HIS A 26 0.63 -7.03 2.95
N SER A 27 1.46 -6.08 3.40
CA SER A 27 2.14 -6.17 4.68
C SER A 27 2.11 -4.84 5.43
N PHE A 28 2.35 -4.92 6.73
CA PHE A 28 2.64 -3.76 7.57
C PHE A 28 3.78 -4.12 8.51
N VAL A 29 4.67 -3.17 8.75
CA VAL A 29 5.78 -3.33 9.70
C VAL A 29 5.75 -2.13 10.63
N PHE A 30 5.53 -2.34 11.91
CA PHE A 30 5.57 -1.28 12.91
C PHE A 30 6.19 -1.79 14.21
N PRO A 31 6.96 -0.95 14.92
CA PRO A 31 7.47 -1.31 16.23
C PRO A 31 6.31 -1.36 17.24
N ARG A 32 6.36 -2.32 18.18
CA ARG A 32 5.40 -2.39 19.29
C ARG A 32 6.05 -1.89 20.58
N GLY A 33 5.33 -1.07 21.35
CA GLY A 33 5.81 -0.53 22.62
C GLY A 33 7.04 0.39 22.47
N ARG A 34 7.87 0.47 23.52
CA ARG A 34 9.09 1.30 23.52
C ARG A 34 10.23 0.59 22.78
N ALA A 35 10.28 0.74 21.46
CA ALA A 35 11.39 0.24 20.65
C ALA A 35 12.65 1.11 20.80
N GLY A 36 13.83 0.50 20.73
CA GLY A 36 15.12 1.20 20.65
C GLY A 36 15.41 1.77 19.25
N SER A 37 16.50 2.53 19.12
CA SER A 37 16.92 3.11 17.83
C SER A 37 17.24 2.06 16.77
N GLY A 38 17.92 0.97 17.14
CA GLY A 38 18.24 -0.13 16.23
C GLY A 38 16.99 -0.83 15.66
N VAL A 39 16.01 -1.15 16.51
CA VAL A 39 14.74 -1.75 16.08
C VAL A 39 13.95 -0.79 15.16
N ARG A 40 13.96 0.51 15.45
CA ARG A 40 13.36 1.52 14.57
C ARG A 40 14.06 1.59 13.20
N ALA A 41 15.39 1.47 13.16
CA ALA A 41 16.14 1.43 11.91
C ALA A 41 15.80 0.16 11.10
N LEU A 42 15.86 -1.01 11.74
CA LEU A 42 15.48 -2.28 11.14
C LEU A 42 14.05 -2.25 10.58
N SER A 43 13.10 -1.69 11.33
CA SER A 43 11.72 -1.55 10.86
C SER A 43 11.63 -0.69 9.59
N ARG A 44 12.44 0.36 9.45
CA ARG A 44 12.50 1.17 8.22
C ARG A 44 13.10 0.39 7.05
N ASP A 45 14.14 -0.41 7.30
CA ASP A 45 14.79 -1.18 6.24
C ASP A 45 13.90 -2.32 5.76
N LEU A 46 13.19 -3.00 6.66
CA LEU A 46 12.15 -3.98 6.29
C LEU A 46 11.04 -3.34 5.47
N ARG A 47 10.59 -2.13 5.81
CA ARG A 47 9.60 -1.40 4.99
C ARG A 47 10.08 -1.14 3.58
N LYS A 48 11.38 -0.84 3.38
CA LYS A 48 11.97 -0.65 2.03
C LYS A 48 12.02 -1.95 1.24
N VAL A 49 12.44 -3.04 1.88
CA VAL A 49 12.53 -4.38 1.24
C VAL A 49 11.16 -4.87 0.78
N LEU A 50 10.11 -4.56 1.56
CA LEU A 50 8.74 -5.00 1.31
C LEU A 50 7.91 -3.99 0.48
N GLU A 51 8.52 -2.91 -0.03
CA GLU A 51 7.88 -2.05 -1.03
C GLU A 51 7.59 -2.84 -2.32
N PRO A 52 6.52 -2.49 -3.08
CA PRO A 52 5.56 -1.41 -2.83
C PRO A 52 4.36 -1.84 -1.96
N TYR A 53 4.31 -3.09 -1.49
CA TYR A 53 3.10 -3.68 -0.88
C TYR A 53 3.05 -3.56 0.65
N THR A 54 3.97 -2.82 1.25
CA THR A 54 3.91 -2.43 2.66
C THR A 54 3.18 -1.11 2.88
N ALA A 55 2.32 -1.06 3.89
CA ALA A 55 1.64 0.17 4.31
C ALA A 55 2.64 1.26 4.74
N ARG A 56 2.61 2.41 4.04
CA ARG A 56 3.46 3.58 4.33
C ARG A 56 2.95 4.39 5.53
N ASN A 57 1.63 4.57 5.61
CA ASN A 57 0.94 5.38 6.62
C ASN A 57 -0.07 4.53 7.40
N LEU A 58 0.43 3.53 8.14
CA LEU A 58 -0.41 2.72 9.01
C LEU A 58 -0.88 3.54 10.23
N GLN A 59 -2.19 3.60 10.46
CA GLN A 59 -2.77 4.14 11.70
C GLN A 59 -2.96 2.98 12.68
N VAL A 60 -2.15 2.94 13.74
CA VAL A 60 -2.16 1.93 14.83
C VAL A 60 -1.91 2.57 16.18
#